data_AF-A0A497K9C8-F1
#
_entry.id   AF-A0A497K9C8-F1
#
_cell.length_a   1.000
_cell.length_b   1.000
_cell.length_c   1.000
_cell.angle_alpha   90.00
_cell.angle_beta   90.00
_cell.angle_gamma   90.00
#
_symmetry.space_group_name_H-M   'P 1'
#
loop_
_entity.id
_entity.type
_entity.pdbx_description
1 polymer ?
#
loop_
_entity_poly.entity_id
_entity_poly.type
_entity_poly.pdbx_seq_one_letter_code
_entity_poly.pdbx_strand_id
1 'polypeptide(L)' 'MNDYKNQILEILKNSEQPMDVEKIREAAGIGNWNTALKHLLELKLQGIIEGQKTTKSWVFWIKKEASER' A
#
# COMPACT_ATOMS: atom_id res chain seq x y z
N MET A 1 -14.15 -4.42 -13.33
CA MET A 1 -12.74 -4.05 -13.55
C MET A 1 -12.17 -3.84 -12.15
N ASN A 2 -11.33 -4.75 -11.65
CA ASN A 2 -10.89 -4.70 -10.25
C ASN A 2 -9.96 -3.51 -10.05
N ASP A 3 -10.41 -2.55 -9.24
CA ASP A 3 -9.64 -1.36 -8.91
C ASP A 3 -8.83 -1.61 -7.64
N TYR A 4 -7.88 -2.54 -7.74
CA TYR A 4 -7.02 -2.91 -6.62
C TYR A 4 -6.25 -1.72 -6.05
N LYS A 5 -5.93 -0.71 -6.88
CA LYS A 5 -5.24 0.50 -6.43
C LYS A 5 -6.11 1.29 -5.46
N ASN A 6 -7.38 1.52 -5.81
CA ASN A 6 -8.30 2.22 -4.91
C ASN A 6 -8.53 1.45 -3.60
N GLN A 7 -8.67 0.12 -3.65
CA GLN A 7 -8.79 -0.70 -2.44
C GLN A 7 -7.54 -0.61 -1.55
N ILE A 8 -6.34 -0.71 -2.15
CA ILE A 8 -5.07 -0.54 -1.42
C ILE A 8 -5.03 0.82 -0.73
N LEU A 9 -5.44 1.89 -1.40
CA LEU A 9 -5.47 3.23 -0.82
C LEU A 9 -6.45 3.34 0.34
N GLU A 10 -7.66 2.78 0.22
CA GLU A 10 -8.63 2.75 1.33
C GLU A 10 -8.09 1.98 2.53
N ILE A 11 -7.45 0.83 2.32
CA ILE A 11 -6.83 0.02 3.38
C ILE A 11 -5.73 0.82 4.07
N LEU A 12 -4.81 1.41 3.31
CA LEU A 12 -3.69 2.18 3.85
C LEU A 12 -4.14 3.49 4.52
N LYS A 13 -5.25 4.09 4.07
CA LYS A 13 -5.83 5.29 4.68
C LYS A 13 -6.45 5.00 6.05
N ASN A 14 -7.07 3.82 6.20
CA ASN A 14 -7.67 3.39 7.45
C ASN A 14 -6.67 2.71 8.41
N SER A 15 -5.45 2.44 7.96
CA SER A 15 -4.39 1.87 8.80
C SER A 15 -3.61 2.95 9.54
N GLU A 16 -3.49 2.81 10.85
CA GLU A 16 -2.65 3.70 11.68
C GLU A 16 -1.16 3.37 11.62
N GLN A 17 -0.82 2.16 11.14
CA GLN A 17 0.55 1.65 11.12
C GLN A 17 0.96 1.19 9.71
N PRO A 18 2.26 1.22 9.37
CA PRO A 18 2.78 0.59 8.17
C PRO A 18 2.36 -0.87 8.04
N MET A 19 1.85 -1.25 6.87
CA MET A 19 1.39 -2.60 6.59
C MET A 19 2.35 -3.31 5.63
N ASP A 20 2.58 -4.60 5.85
CA ASP A 20 3.31 -5.43 4.91
C ASP A 20 2.48 -5.80 3.67
N VAL A 21 3.16 -6.24 2.63
CA VAL A 21 2.54 -6.61 1.33
C VAL A 21 1.49 -7.71 1.50
N GLU A 22 1.69 -8.66 2.41
CA GLU A 22 0.81 -9.82 2.56
C GLU A 22 -0.53 -9.41 3.18
N LYS A 23 -0.50 -8.62 4.25
CA LYS A 23 -1.71 -8.05 4.87
C LYS A 23 -2.48 -7.17 3.90
N ILE A 24 -1.80 -6.33 3.12
CA ILE A 24 -2.46 -5.47 2.12
C ILE A 24 -3.08 -6.33 1.02
N ARG A 25 -2.35 -7.34 0.53
CA ARG A 25 -2.81 -8.28 -0.49
C ARG A 25 -4.10 -8.99 -0.05
N GLU A 26 -4.12 -9.52 1.17
CA GLU A 26 -5.27 -10.22 1.72
C GLU A 26 -6.48 -9.29 1.88
N ALA A 27 -6.27 -8.10 2.46
CA ALA A 27 -7.32 -7.12 2.64
C ALA A 27 -7.88 -6.59 1.30
N ALA A 28 -7.03 -6.46 0.27
CA ALA A 28 -7.44 -6.02 -1.07
C ALA A 28 -8.00 -7.16 -1.95
N GLY A 29 -8.02 -8.41 -1.45
CA GLY A 29 -8.49 -9.56 -2.22
C GLY A 29 -7.61 -9.91 -3.43
N ILE A 30 -6.32 -9.57 -3.39
CA ILE A 30 -5.39 -9.83 -4.50
C ILE A 30 -4.85 -11.25 -4.38
N GLY A 31 -5.14 -12.11 -5.37
CA GLY A 31 -4.68 -13.50 -5.34
C GLY A 31 -3.16 -13.67 -5.44
N ASN A 32 -2.49 -12.80 -6.20
CA ASN A 32 -1.05 -12.93 -6.51
C ASN A 32 -0.20 -11.88 -5.76
N TRP A 33 0.80 -12.35 -5.02
CA TRP A 33 1.70 -11.51 -4.24
C TRP A 33 2.51 -10.51 -5.09
N ASN A 34 3.05 -10.95 -6.23
CA ASN A 34 3.80 -10.06 -7.14
C ASN A 34 2.90 -8.98 -7.74
N THR A 35 1.62 -9.29 -7.99
CA THR A 35 0.64 -8.29 -8.45
C THR A 35 0.39 -7.22 -7.39
N ALA A 36 0.22 -7.62 -6.12
CA ALA A 36 0.07 -6.68 -5.02
C ALA A 36 1.31 -5.79 -4.86
N LEU A 37 2.51 -6.40 -4.86
CA LEU A 37 3.76 -5.65 -4.77
C LEU A 37 3.92 -4.67 -5.94
N LYS A 38 3.60 -5.09 -7.18
CA LYS A 38 3.67 -4.21 -8.36
C LYS A 38 2.80 -2.97 -8.18
N HIS A 39 1.55 -3.14 -7.75
CA HIS A 39 0.65 -2.01 -7.52
C HIS A 39 1.16 -1.09 -6.40
N LEU A 40 1.67 -1.64 -5.29
CA LEU A 40 2.24 -0.87 -4.19
C LEU A 40 3.46 -0.06 -4.63
N LEU A 41 4.35 -0.65 -5.42
CA LEU A 41 5.52 0.05 -5.96
C LEU A 41 5.13 1.13 -6.97
N GLU A 42 4.13 0.88 -7.83
CA GLU A 42 3.59 1.90 -8.74
C GLU A 42 3.02 3.10 -7.97
N LEU A 43 2.21 2.85 -6.94
CA LEU A 43 1.62 3.91 -6.11
C LEU A 43 2.72 4.69 -5.35
N LYS A 44 3.77 4.00 -4.89
CA LYS A 44 4.94 4.63 -4.28
C LYS A 44 5.71 5.50 -5.29
N LEU A 45 5.93 5.01 -6.50
CA LEU A 45 6.60 5.77 -7.57
C LEU A 45 5.80 7.00 -7.98
N GLN A 46 4.47 6.93 -7.91
CA GLN A 46 3.56 8.05 -8.12
C GLN A 46 3.52 9.05 -6.95
N GLY A 47 4.16 8.73 -5.82
CA GLY A 47 4.18 9.60 -4.63
C GLY A 47 2.87 9.61 -3.83
N ILE A 48 1.95 8.68 -4.11
CA ILE A 48 0.64 8.60 -3.45
C ILE A 48 0.77 7.93 -2.07
N ILE A 49 1.63 6.91 -1.98
CA ILE A 49 1.94 6.20 -0.74
C ILE A 49 3.44 6.24 -0.49
N GLU A 50 3.83 6.04 0.76
CA GLU A 50 5.22 5.81 1.13
C GLU A 50 5.45 4.32 1.36
N GLY A 51 6.70 3.90 1.27
CA GLY A 51 7.07 2.53 1.58
C GLY A 51 8.56 2.37 1.82
N GLN A 52 8.89 1.40 2.66
CA GLN A 52 10.25 1.08 3.06
C GLN A 52 10.53 -0.40 2.89
N LYS A 53 11.68 -0.71 2.28
CA LYS A 53 12.21 -2.07 2.26
C LYS A 53 12.85 -2.39 3.61
N THR A 54 12.37 -3.46 4.25
CA THR A 54 12.94 -4.05 5.46
C THR A 54 13.80 -5.26 5.10
N THR A 55 14.44 -5.87 6.09
CA THR A 55 15.24 -7.10 5.91
C THR A 55 14.40 -8.28 5.39
N LYS A 56 13.09 -8.31 5.69
CA LYS A 56 12.21 -9.45 5.35
C LYS A 56 11.23 -9.16 4.21
N SER A 57 10.71 -7.94 4.12
CA SER A 57 9.69 -7.56 3.13
C SER A 57 9.62 -6.04 2.93
N TRP A 58 8.68 -5.58 2.12
CA TRP A 58 8.28 -4.18 2.08
C TRP A 58 7.14 -3.91 3.05
N VAL A 59 7.15 -2.70 3.62
CA VAL A 59 6.02 -2.12 4.33
C VAL A 59 5.62 -0.81 3.67
N PHE A 60 4.31 -0.51 3.65
CA PHE A 60 3.72 0.66 3.00
C PHE A 60 2.71 1.36 3.92
N TRP A 61 2.56 2.67 3.75
CA TRP A 61 1.60 3.49 4.47
C TRP A 61 1.14 4.66 3.60
N ILE A 62 -0.07 5.19 3.88
CA ILE A 62 -0.54 6.40 3.20
C ILE A 62 0.37 7.57 3.59
N LYS A 63 0.76 8.38 2.61
CA LYS A 63 1.38 9.66 2.92
C LYS A 63 0.29 10.52 3.54
N LYS A 64 0.30 10.68 4.86
CA LYS A 64 -0.51 11.72 5.49
C LYS A 64 0.07 13.02 4.95
N GLU A 65 -0.63 13.66 4.02
CA GLU A 65 -0.40 15.07 3.77
C GLU A 65 -0.48 15.69 5.17
N ALA A 66 0.65 16.25 5.62
CA ALA A 66 0.63 17.09 6.79
C ALA A 66 -0.43 18.13 6.45
N SER A 67 -1.59 18.01 7.09
CA SER A 67 -2.61 19.04 7.04
C SER A 67 -1.92 20.27 7.59
N GLU A 68 -1.34 21.07 6.71
CA GLU A 68 -0.78 22.36 7.04
C GLU A 68 -1.96 23.23 7.48
N ARG A 69 -2.02 23.42 8.80
CA ARG A 69 -2.67 24.51 9.54
C ARG A 69 -4.14 24.35 9.88
#